data_AF-A0A455VZV1-F1
#
_entry.id   AF-A0A455VZV1-F1
#
_cell.length_a   1.000
_cell.length_b   1.000
_cell.length_c   1.000
_cell.angle_alpha   90.00
_cell.angle_beta   90.00
_cell.angle_gamma   90.00
#
_symmetry.space_group_name_H-M   'P 1'
#
loop_
_entity.id
_entity.type
_entity.pdbx_description
1 polymer ?
#
loop_
_entity_poly.entity_id
_entity_poly.type
_entity_poly.pdbx_seq_one_letter_code
_entity_poly.pdbx_strand_id
1 'polypeptide(L)'
;MDSSGSVGIQSLSDSFKTTDFVAAAVQGDLQEHVVIIDTRSAAEYQAGHIPGAINFDLKEYYRDKSVNGLDIDFAIPSESEFVAIADQLGITPATRVIAYGHDYESGYAPRLAWTFQHYGHANAHSVDGGIEKWQFVDGRAVEAGEVEPTPNAVSYQVSRTRALLATKDDVSSKVNDPNVIILDIRAPGEHAGIINPDSSNDRLGHVPGAEFVHWEDLLTDNSEGIQLPDSSRKVQVLKSEFELRSFLLAKGITPEKTIIPYGQNGTRSSFVTQVLLGLGYQVQNYDGSWYEWSREQDIERFPVSNDTDFLMGLLDTQASLADYFISTEDLEAKLAEQNPNLILLDVRGRSQYEAGHILGAINVSAGAFTETREIGFGVTESAFLLNEDDFESKAEELGITNQSEIVVYGTGDVSETRVVWSFKHYGHTNVVSLDGGFPKWSGEDREISTTVTTPVASSPETFTIANGGLIAFADDLRTAIGNDDVIFHDTRRFDEYLEELGGQFGPGESGYNSGHLPDAIWLEWSDLTTTDPATGARVLKSRDELLSQLFAEGITPDKLVIPYCQSGYRSSFSSNVLKGLGYTRALNYDGSWREWDNLNRFDDSFQVE
;
A
#
# COMPACT_ATOMS: atom_id res chain seq x y z
N MET A 1 2.82 25.59 42.34
CA MET A 1 2.03 25.76 41.11
C MET A 1 3.01 25.79 39.98
N ASP A 2 3.30 24.62 39.44
CA ASP A 2 3.48 24.45 38.00
C ASP A 2 3.01 23.02 37.72
N SER A 3 1.91 22.91 36.98
CA SER A 3 1.16 21.69 36.73
C SER A 3 1.17 21.44 35.23
N SER A 4 2.31 20.96 34.71
CA SER A 4 2.39 20.37 33.38
C SER A 4 1.98 18.89 33.48
N GLY A 5 0.68 18.68 33.67
CA GLY A 5 0.05 17.36 33.62
C GLY A 5 -0.36 17.04 32.18
N SER A 6 0.56 16.44 31.42
CA SER A 6 0.21 15.61 30.27
C SER A 6 1.16 14.42 30.27
N VAL A 7 0.69 13.29 30.80
CA VAL A 7 1.30 12.00 30.45
C VAL A 7 0.85 11.75 29.00
N GLY A 8 1.55 12.41 28.08
CA GLY A 8 1.29 12.35 26.65
C GLY A 8 1.73 10.97 26.16
N ILE A 9 0.94 10.37 25.29
CA ILE A 9 1.32 9.14 24.61
C ILE A 9 2.60 9.44 23.79
N GLN A 10 3.64 8.62 23.93
CA GLN A 10 4.95 8.84 23.28
C GLN A 10 5.41 7.67 22.42
N SER A 11 4.74 6.51 22.48
CA SER A 11 5.10 5.34 21.68
C SER A 11 3.86 4.51 21.31
N LEU A 12 3.95 3.71 20.24
CA LEU A 12 2.89 2.77 19.84
C LEU A 12 2.49 1.86 20.99
N SER A 13 3.42 1.55 21.89
CA SER A 13 3.16 0.70 23.06
C SER A 13 2.12 1.28 24.03
N ASP A 14 1.82 2.58 23.94
CA ASP A 14 0.77 3.23 24.72
C ASP A 14 -0.63 3.02 24.13
N SER A 15 -0.75 2.60 22.87
CA SER A 15 -2.03 2.25 22.22
C SER A 15 -2.16 0.74 21.99
N PHE A 16 -1.06 0.08 21.62
CA PHE A 16 -1.00 -1.34 21.30
C PHE A 16 -0.06 -2.09 22.25
N LYS A 17 -0.53 -3.20 22.82
CA LYS A 17 0.26 -4.11 23.66
C LYS A 17 0.70 -5.32 22.85
N THR A 18 1.93 -5.76 23.10
CA THR A 18 2.44 -7.00 22.54
C THR A 18 1.76 -8.20 23.20
N THR A 19 1.73 -9.32 22.50
CA THR A 19 1.27 -10.60 23.06
C THR A 19 2.12 -11.07 24.25
N ASP A 20 3.39 -10.65 24.37
CA ASP A 20 4.22 -10.86 25.57
C ASP A 20 3.70 -10.11 26.79
N PHE A 21 3.28 -8.86 26.61
CA PHE A 21 2.65 -8.09 27.69
C PHE A 21 1.36 -8.76 28.17
N VAL A 22 0.55 -9.26 27.22
CA VAL A 22 -0.66 -10.02 27.54
C VAL A 22 -0.32 -11.31 28.29
N ALA A 23 0.73 -12.02 27.89
CA ALA A 23 1.14 -13.25 28.57
C ALA A 23 1.57 -12.99 30.03
N ALA A 24 2.28 -11.90 30.29
CA ALA A 24 2.62 -11.46 31.65
C ALA A 24 1.36 -11.11 32.47
N ALA A 25 0.34 -10.50 31.85
CA ALA A 25 -0.94 -10.23 32.49
C ALA A 25 -1.66 -11.53 32.89
N VAL A 26 -1.72 -12.51 31.97
CA VAL A 26 -2.32 -13.84 32.22
C VAL A 26 -1.61 -14.60 33.33
N GLN A 27 -0.29 -14.48 33.43
CA GLN A 27 0.52 -15.13 34.48
C GLN A 27 0.40 -14.45 35.85
N GLY A 28 -0.23 -13.26 35.92
CA GLY A 28 -0.34 -12.47 37.14
C GLY A 28 0.96 -11.77 37.54
N ASP A 29 1.88 -11.58 36.58
CA ASP A 29 3.19 -10.95 36.83
C ASP A 29 3.11 -9.42 36.94
N LEU A 30 2.00 -8.83 36.46
CA LEU A 30 1.77 -7.39 36.51
C LEU A 30 1.24 -6.96 37.89
N GLN A 31 1.81 -5.88 38.43
CA GLN A 31 1.43 -5.31 39.74
C GLN A 31 0.15 -4.44 39.69
N GLU A 32 -0.74 -4.71 38.74
CA GLU A 32 -1.92 -3.90 38.43
C GLU A 32 -3.10 -4.78 38.03
N HIS A 33 -4.32 -4.22 38.12
CA HIS A 33 -5.53 -4.92 37.71
C HIS A 33 -5.74 -4.80 36.20
N VAL A 34 -5.65 -5.93 35.50
CA VAL A 34 -5.83 -6.01 34.04
C VAL A 34 -7.12 -6.76 33.72
N VAL A 35 -7.91 -6.21 32.79
CA VAL A 35 -9.06 -6.90 32.18
C VAL A 35 -8.75 -7.09 30.70
N ILE A 36 -8.71 -8.35 30.25
CA ILE A 36 -8.52 -8.73 28.86
C ILE A 36 -9.90 -8.96 28.24
N ILE A 37 -10.18 -8.32 27.12
CA ILE A 37 -11.49 -8.36 26.45
C ILE A 37 -11.34 -8.92 25.04
N ASP A 38 -12.04 -10.00 24.76
CA ASP A 38 -12.19 -10.56 23.42
C ASP A 38 -13.38 -9.90 22.71
N THR A 39 -13.12 -9.21 21.60
CA THR A 39 -14.16 -8.50 20.83
C THR A 39 -14.83 -9.35 19.76
N ARG A 40 -14.39 -10.60 19.55
CA ARG A 40 -14.95 -11.52 18.56
C ARG A 40 -16.33 -12.01 18.96
N SER A 41 -16.96 -12.76 18.07
CA SER A 41 -18.28 -13.33 18.35
C SER A 41 -18.24 -14.27 19.56
N ALA A 42 -19.36 -14.38 20.27
CA ALA A 42 -19.47 -15.30 21.41
C ALA A 42 -19.11 -16.75 21.04
N ALA A 43 -19.41 -17.17 19.80
CA ALA A 43 -19.09 -18.50 19.31
C ALA A 43 -17.57 -18.73 19.16
N GLU A 44 -16.85 -17.75 18.60
CA GLU A 44 -15.39 -17.82 18.43
C GLU A 44 -14.67 -17.78 19.78
N TYR A 45 -15.14 -16.91 20.68
CA TYR A 45 -14.65 -16.83 22.05
C TYR A 45 -14.81 -18.16 22.80
N GLN A 46 -16.01 -18.76 22.77
CA GLN A 46 -16.28 -20.04 23.44
C GLN A 46 -15.41 -21.18 22.89
N ALA A 47 -15.10 -21.14 21.59
CA ALA A 47 -14.25 -22.14 20.94
C ALA A 47 -12.77 -22.04 21.36
N GLY A 48 -12.28 -20.83 21.65
CA GLY A 48 -10.92 -20.62 22.13
C GLY A 48 -10.56 -19.13 22.26
N HIS A 49 -10.19 -18.69 23.46
CA HIS A 49 -9.82 -17.30 23.78
C HIS A 49 -8.53 -17.22 24.61
N ILE A 50 -7.96 -16.02 24.76
CA ILE A 50 -6.79 -15.80 25.64
C ILE A 50 -7.22 -16.11 27.09
N PRO A 51 -6.48 -16.93 27.86
CA PRO A 51 -6.92 -17.36 29.19
C PRO A 51 -7.28 -16.19 30.12
N GLY A 52 -8.42 -16.32 30.81
CA GLY A 52 -8.98 -15.28 31.68
C GLY A 52 -9.59 -14.07 30.98
N ALA A 53 -9.63 -14.03 29.64
CA ALA A 53 -10.33 -12.98 28.91
C ALA A 53 -11.86 -13.11 29.03
N ILE A 54 -12.55 -11.97 29.07
CA ILE A 54 -14.01 -11.88 29.03
C ILE A 54 -14.46 -11.52 27.60
N ASN A 55 -15.63 -11.98 27.18
CA ASN A 55 -16.18 -11.64 25.86
C ASN A 55 -17.00 -10.35 25.89
N PHE A 56 -16.77 -9.50 24.90
CA PHE A 56 -17.64 -8.38 24.55
C PHE A 56 -17.79 -8.39 23.03
N ASP A 57 -18.79 -9.11 22.52
CA ASP A 57 -19.11 -9.13 21.08
C ASP A 57 -19.45 -7.71 20.61
N LEU A 58 -18.45 -7.05 20.04
CA LEU A 58 -18.54 -5.63 19.73
C LEU A 58 -19.55 -5.42 18.62
N LYS A 59 -19.52 -6.27 17.58
CA LYS A 59 -20.43 -6.19 16.45
C LYS A 59 -21.88 -6.28 16.91
N GLU A 60 -22.19 -7.23 17.78
CA GLU A 60 -23.54 -7.39 18.32
C GLU A 60 -23.98 -6.20 19.17
N TYR A 61 -23.08 -5.61 19.96
CA TYR A 61 -23.42 -4.47 20.80
C TYR A 61 -23.62 -3.18 20.00
N TYR A 62 -22.84 -3.00 18.93
CA TYR A 62 -22.75 -1.76 18.16
C TYR A 62 -23.65 -1.72 16.91
N ARG A 63 -24.36 -2.81 16.59
CA ARG A 63 -25.38 -2.80 15.52
C ARG A 63 -26.64 -2.02 15.93
N ASP A 64 -27.44 -1.62 14.94
CA ASP A 64 -28.76 -0.98 15.11
C ASP A 64 -28.72 0.32 15.94
N LYS A 65 -27.59 1.04 15.91
CA LYS A 65 -27.44 2.34 16.58
C LYS A 65 -27.99 3.46 15.69
N SER A 66 -28.49 4.53 16.31
CA SER A 66 -28.98 5.70 15.58
C SER A 66 -28.24 6.97 16.02
N VAL A 67 -27.76 7.73 15.05
CA VAL A 67 -27.15 9.06 15.24
C VAL A 67 -27.90 10.06 14.37
N ASN A 68 -28.40 11.13 14.98
CA ASN A 68 -29.16 12.18 14.29
C ASN A 68 -30.37 11.66 13.47
N GLY A 69 -30.94 10.51 13.84
CA GLY A 69 -32.08 9.88 13.14
C GLY A 69 -31.70 9.04 11.92
N LEU A 70 -30.40 8.84 11.67
CA LEU A 70 -29.88 7.84 10.73
C LEU A 70 -29.48 6.59 11.50
N ASP A 71 -29.81 5.42 10.98
CA ASP A 71 -29.31 4.15 11.50
C ASP A 71 -27.85 4.02 11.07
N ILE A 72 -26.92 4.20 12.00
CA ILE A 72 -25.48 4.13 11.77
C ILE A 72 -24.93 3.01 12.65
N ASP A 73 -24.75 1.84 12.04
CA ASP A 73 -24.03 0.75 12.68
C ASP A 73 -22.65 1.24 13.12
N PHE A 74 -22.21 0.79 14.29
CA PHE A 74 -20.93 1.15 14.89
C PHE A 74 -20.77 2.57 15.41
N ALA A 75 -21.83 3.38 15.47
CA ALA A 75 -21.81 4.64 16.20
C ALA A 75 -21.32 4.47 17.66
N ILE A 76 -20.57 5.46 18.15
CA ILE A 76 -20.05 5.45 19.51
C ILE A 76 -21.22 5.37 20.52
N PRO A 77 -21.13 4.53 21.57
CA PRO A 77 -22.18 4.48 22.59
C PRO A 77 -22.33 5.85 23.26
N SER A 78 -23.53 6.16 23.73
CA SER A 78 -23.77 7.30 24.63
C SER A 78 -23.02 7.14 25.96
N GLU A 79 -22.88 8.22 26.72
CA GLU A 79 -22.19 8.20 28.01
C GLU A 79 -22.82 7.18 28.99
N SER A 80 -24.15 7.10 29.02
CA SER A 80 -24.86 6.13 29.86
C SER A 80 -24.64 4.68 29.41
N GLU A 81 -24.58 4.44 28.10
CA GLU A 81 -24.27 3.11 27.55
C GLU A 81 -22.83 2.72 27.88
N PHE A 82 -21.88 3.63 27.70
CA PHE A 82 -20.48 3.42 28.07
C PHE A 82 -20.31 3.07 29.56
N VAL A 83 -20.96 3.82 30.46
CA VAL A 83 -20.93 3.51 31.91
C VAL A 83 -21.49 2.12 32.18
N ALA A 84 -22.59 1.73 31.51
CA ALA A 84 -23.15 0.39 31.65
C ALA A 84 -22.19 -0.71 31.16
N ILE A 85 -21.48 -0.48 30.05
CA ILE A 85 -20.44 -1.40 29.56
C ILE A 85 -19.33 -1.54 30.60
N ALA A 86 -18.77 -0.42 31.08
CA ALA A 86 -17.68 -0.44 32.06
C ALA A 86 -18.11 -1.14 33.36
N ASP A 87 -19.34 -0.89 33.83
CA ASP A 87 -19.89 -1.51 35.02
C ASP A 87 -20.13 -3.01 34.84
N GLN A 88 -20.66 -3.44 33.70
CA GLN A 88 -20.87 -4.86 33.38
C GLN A 88 -19.55 -5.63 33.33
N LEU A 89 -18.50 -5.02 32.77
CA LEU A 89 -17.20 -5.65 32.60
C LEU A 89 -16.28 -5.54 33.84
N GLY A 90 -16.72 -4.88 34.91
CA GLY A 90 -15.90 -4.72 36.13
C GLY A 90 -14.73 -3.75 35.97
N ILE A 91 -14.83 -2.81 35.02
CA ILE A 91 -13.77 -1.87 34.70
C ILE A 91 -13.91 -0.66 35.62
N THR A 92 -12.88 -0.39 36.41
CA THR A 92 -12.78 0.81 37.26
C THR A 92 -11.81 1.82 36.62
N PRO A 93 -11.76 3.09 37.08
CA PRO A 93 -10.78 4.05 36.56
C PRO A 93 -9.31 3.62 36.72
N ALA A 94 -9.00 2.67 37.61
CA ALA A 94 -7.66 2.13 37.83
C ALA A 94 -7.38 0.85 37.02
N THR A 95 -8.40 0.24 36.42
CA THR A 95 -8.24 -0.97 35.60
C THR A 95 -7.44 -0.63 34.35
N ARG A 96 -6.56 -1.55 33.92
CA ARG A 96 -5.98 -1.55 32.57
C ARG A 96 -6.82 -2.46 31.68
N VAL A 97 -7.32 -1.92 30.59
CA VAL A 97 -8.13 -2.63 29.60
C VAL A 97 -7.26 -3.03 28.42
N ILE A 98 -7.28 -4.31 28.06
CA ILE A 98 -6.60 -4.84 26.87
C ILE A 98 -7.63 -5.53 25.99
N ALA A 99 -8.00 -4.89 24.89
CA ALA A 99 -8.91 -5.48 23.91
C ALA A 99 -8.13 -6.25 22.83
N TYR A 100 -8.65 -7.39 22.38
CA TYR A 100 -8.14 -8.07 21.19
C TYR A 100 -9.29 -8.63 20.36
N GLY A 101 -9.00 -8.86 19.09
CA GLY A 101 -9.87 -9.58 18.17
C GLY A 101 -9.01 -10.35 17.18
N HIS A 102 -9.51 -10.50 15.96
CA HIS A 102 -8.71 -11.00 14.87
C HIS A 102 -7.70 -9.95 14.37
N ASP A 103 -6.55 -10.39 13.87
CA ASP A 103 -5.51 -9.51 13.28
C ASP A 103 -5.91 -8.87 11.93
N TYR A 104 -6.85 -9.49 11.22
CA TYR A 104 -7.40 -8.99 9.95
C TYR A 104 -8.69 -8.19 10.11
N GLU A 105 -9.34 -8.28 11.27
CA GLU A 105 -10.55 -7.51 11.50
C GLU A 105 -10.16 -6.07 11.82
N SER A 106 -10.48 -5.20 10.86
CA SER A 106 -10.22 -3.79 11.00
C SER A 106 -11.07 -3.16 12.11
N GLY A 107 -10.45 -3.04 13.27
CA GLY A 107 -10.81 -2.00 14.20
C GLY A 107 -11.79 -2.37 15.30
N TYR A 108 -12.27 -3.60 15.52
CA TYR A 108 -13.12 -3.86 16.70
C TYR A 108 -12.36 -3.67 18.03
N ALA A 109 -11.23 -4.34 18.22
CA ALA A 109 -10.44 -4.14 19.44
C ALA A 109 -9.90 -2.70 19.57
N PRO A 110 -9.35 -2.08 18.50
CA PRO A 110 -9.00 -0.66 18.50
C PRO A 110 -10.17 0.29 18.74
N ARG A 111 -11.36 -0.03 18.23
CA ARG A 111 -12.62 0.71 18.45
C ARG A 111 -13.00 0.68 19.92
N LEU A 112 -12.98 -0.48 20.55
CA LEU A 112 -13.30 -0.59 21.96
C LEU A 112 -12.35 0.27 22.80
N ALA A 113 -11.04 0.11 22.59
CA ALA A 113 -10.06 0.86 23.34
C ALA A 113 -10.13 2.37 23.06
N TRP A 114 -10.39 2.79 21.81
CA TRP A 114 -10.65 4.20 21.48
C TRP A 114 -11.91 4.73 22.18
N THR A 115 -13.01 3.97 22.23
CA THR A 115 -14.22 4.36 22.96
C THR A 115 -13.91 4.62 24.44
N PHE A 116 -13.15 3.73 25.09
CA PHE A 116 -12.71 3.92 26.48
C PHE A 116 -11.86 5.21 26.63
N GLN A 117 -10.89 5.43 25.74
CA GLN A 117 -10.06 6.63 25.75
C GLN A 117 -10.88 7.92 25.53
N HIS A 118 -11.88 7.90 24.63
CA HIS A 118 -12.80 9.01 24.39
C HIS A 118 -13.55 9.42 25.67
N TYR A 119 -14.01 8.43 26.44
CA TYR A 119 -14.67 8.65 27.73
C TYR A 119 -13.70 8.90 28.90
N GLY A 120 -12.40 9.05 28.62
CA GLY A 120 -11.38 9.45 29.59
C GLY A 120 -10.62 8.31 30.26
N HIS A 121 -10.84 7.07 29.83
CA HIS A 121 -10.11 5.92 30.33
C HIS A 121 -8.81 5.73 29.54
N ALA A 122 -7.74 6.40 29.98
CA ALA A 122 -6.47 6.38 29.26
C ALA A 122 -5.75 5.02 29.24
N ASN A 123 -6.05 4.11 30.18
CA ASN A 123 -5.43 2.78 30.29
C ASN A 123 -6.15 1.71 29.44
N ALA A 124 -6.70 2.08 28.28
CA ALA A 124 -7.28 1.14 27.33
C ALA A 124 -6.39 0.99 26.11
N HIS A 125 -6.10 -0.25 25.75
CA HIS A 125 -5.15 -0.62 24.70
C HIS A 125 -5.69 -1.77 23.86
N SER A 126 -5.10 -1.99 22.69
CA SER A 126 -5.39 -3.13 21.82
C SER A 126 -4.20 -4.08 21.70
N VAL A 127 -4.41 -5.34 21.33
CA VAL A 127 -3.31 -6.28 21.10
C VAL A 127 -2.84 -6.23 19.65
N ASP A 128 -1.54 -6.04 19.44
CA ASP A 128 -0.92 -6.15 18.12
C ASP A 128 -0.84 -7.62 17.67
N GLY A 129 -1.34 -7.91 16.47
CA GLY A 129 -1.44 -9.26 15.90
C GLY A 129 -2.56 -10.15 16.44
N GLY A 130 -3.43 -9.62 17.32
CA GLY A 130 -4.66 -10.30 17.73
C GLY A 130 -4.49 -11.71 18.31
N ILE A 131 -5.54 -12.53 18.19
CA ILE A 131 -5.55 -13.92 18.64
C ILE A 131 -4.67 -14.82 17.76
N GLU A 132 -4.54 -14.50 16.47
CA GLU A 132 -3.74 -15.25 15.51
C GLU A 132 -2.26 -15.26 15.89
N LYS A 133 -1.70 -14.10 16.22
CA LYS A 133 -0.32 -14.01 16.70
C LYS A 133 -0.16 -14.75 18.02
N TRP A 134 -1.10 -14.57 18.96
CA TRP A 134 -1.06 -15.28 20.26
C TRP A 134 -0.95 -16.80 20.09
N GLN A 135 -1.83 -17.37 19.27
CA GLN A 135 -1.99 -18.81 19.14
C GLN A 135 -0.98 -19.43 18.16
N PHE A 136 -0.91 -18.89 16.95
CA PHE A 136 -0.22 -19.56 15.84
C PHE A 136 1.24 -19.13 15.71
N VAL A 137 1.54 -17.85 15.99
CA VAL A 137 2.91 -17.36 15.96
C VAL A 137 3.63 -17.73 17.24
N ASP A 138 3.13 -17.21 18.37
CA ASP A 138 3.82 -17.34 19.64
C ASP A 138 3.55 -18.68 20.35
N GLY A 139 2.69 -19.54 19.78
CA GLY A 139 2.40 -20.88 20.27
C GLY A 139 1.74 -20.92 21.66
N ARG A 140 1.03 -19.87 22.06
CA ARG A 140 0.44 -19.78 23.40
C ARG A 140 -0.93 -20.47 23.49
N ALA A 141 -1.20 -21.04 24.66
CA ALA A 141 -2.44 -21.77 24.91
C ALA A 141 -3.66 -20.84 24.90
N VAL A 142 -4.79 -21.39 24.46
CA VAL A 142 -6.12 -20.77 24.54
C VAL A 142 -6.97 -21.51 25.58
N GLU A 143 -7.91 -20.80 26.19
CA GLU A 143 -8.94 -21.32 27.09
C GLU A 143 -10.27 -21.48 26.33
N ALA A 144 -11.09 -22.45 26.71
CA ALA A 144 -12.42 -22.67 26.13
C ALA A 144 -13.50 -22.54 27.22
N GLY A 145 -14.71 -22.18 26.82
CA GLY A 145 -15.81 -21.88 27.75
C GLY A 145 -15.96 -20.38 28.00
N GLU A 146 -16.63 -20.03 29.10
CA GLU A 146 -16.94 -18.63 29.43
C GLU A 146 -16.30 -18.21 30.75
N VAL A 147 -15.70 -17.02 30.75
CA VAL A 147 -15.25 -16.30 31.95
C VAL A 147 -16.26 -15.20 32.22
N GLU A 148 -16.97 -15.31 33.34
CA GLU A 148 -17.95 -14.32 33.76
C GLU A 148 -17.24 -13.08 34.34
N PRO A 149 -17.50 -11.86 33.83
CA PRO A 149 -16.98 -10.65 34.44
C PRO A 149 -17.55 -10.47 35.85
N THR A 150 -16.81 -9.76 36.71
CA THR A 150 -17.31 -9.34 38.02
C THR A 150 -17.77 -7.89 37.91
N PRO A 151 -19.08 -7.58 37.90
CA PRO A 151 -19.55 -6.22 37.71
C PRO A 151 -19.10 -5.27 38.83
N ASN A 152 -18.97 -3.99 38.49
CA ASN A 152 -18.60 -2.96 39.45
C ASN A 152 -19.63 -2.83 40.58
N ALA A 153 -19.15 -2.74 41.82
CA ALA A 153 -19.98 -2.41 42.97
C ALA A 153 -20.32 -0.90 43.05
N VAL A 154 -19.52 -0.05 42.38
CA VAL A 154 -19.69 1.40 42.31
C VAL A 154 -19.61 1.81 40.85
N SER A 155 -20.60 2.58 40.40
CA SER A 155 -20.71 2.94 38.99
C SER A 155 -19.53 3.78 38.48
N TYR A 156 -19.05 3.44 37.29
CA TYR A 156 -17.95 4.12 36.61
C TYR A 156 -18.19 5.62 36.48
N GLN A 157 -17.14 6.42 36.70
CA GLN A 157 -17.22 7.88 36.58
C GLN A 157 -16.42 8.34 35.35
N VAL A 158 -17.14 8.91 34.38
CA VAL A 158 -16.57 9.46 33.15
C VAL A 158 -15.78 10.73 33.46
N SER A 159 -14.61 10.86 32.83
CA SER A 159 -13.74 12.03 32.98
C SER A 159 -13.06 12.35 31.66
N ARG A 160 -13.75 13.06 30.76
CA ARG A 160 -13.19 13.44 29.46
C ARG A 160 -12.02 14.42 29.64
N THR A 161 -10.82 13.97 29.29
CA THR A 161 -9.60 14.78 29.37
C THR A 161 -9.07 15.18 27.99
N ARG A 162 -9.58 14.58 26.90
CA ARG A 162 -9.15 14.79 25.52
C ARG A 162 -10.35 14.83 24.56
N ALA A 163 -10.27 15.66 23.53
CA ALA A 163 -11.26 15.74 22.46
C ALA A 163 -10.87 14.81 21.30
N LEU A 164 -11.22 13.51 21.42
CA LEU A 164 -10.83 12.45 20.46
C LEU A 164 -11.88 12.16 19.37
N LEU A 165 -12.99 12.89 19.36
CA LEU A 165 -14.12 12.71 18.45
C LEU A 165 -14.28 13.99 17.61
N ALA A 166 -14.41 13.82 16.30
CA ALA A 166 -14.84 14.87 15.38
C ALA A 166 -16.27 14.57 14.90
N THR A 167 -17.07 15.61 14.71
CA THR A 167 -18.39 15.54 14.08
C THR A 167 -18.29 15.85 12.58
N LYS A 168 -19.33 15.55 11.79
CA LYS A 168 -19.39 16.00 10.38
C LYS A 168 -19.25 17.52 10.22
N ASP A 169 -19.74 18.29 11.20
CA ASP A 169 -19.64 19.75 11.20
C ASP A 169 -18.21 20.21 11.47
N ASP A 170 -17.47 19.49 12.33
CA ASP A 170 -16.04 19.71 12.52
C ASP A 170 -15.26 19.44 11.24
N VAL A 171 -15.59 18.39 10.50
CA VAL A 171 -14.95 18.05 9.22
C VAL A 171 -15.27 19.10 8.16
N SER A 172 -16.56 19.40 7.94
CA SER A 172 -17.03 20.39 6.96
C SER A 172 -16.41 21.78 7.18
N SER A 173 -16.27 22.21 8.44
CA SER A 173 -15.64 23.50 8.75
C SER A 173 -14.12 23.54 8.61
N LYS A 174 -13.45 22.38 8.57
CA LYS A 174 -11.97 22.25 8.52
C LYS A 174 -11.42 21.72 7.20
N VAL A 175 -12.27 21.35 6.24
CA VAL A 175 -11.86 20.76 4.95
C VAL A 175 -10.85 21.61 4.15
N ASN A 176 -10.82 22.94 4.39
CA ASN A 176 -9.87 23.87 3.76
C ASN A 176 -8.84 24.46 4.75
N ASP A 177 -8.74 23.93 5.97
CA ASP A 177 -7.78 24.42 6.96
C ASP A 177 -6.39 23.80 6.68
N PRO A 178 -5.36 24.60 6.36
CA PRO A 178 -4.02 24.06 6.06
C PRO A 178 -3.35 23.38 7.27
N ASN A 179 -3.87 23.55 8.48
CA ASN A 179 -3.38 22.91 9.70
C ASN A 179 -4.13 21.61 10.04
N VAL A 180 -5.05 21.18 9.17
CA VAL A 180 -5.86 19.97 9.37
C VAL A 180 -5.68 19.05 8.16
N ILE A 181 -5.48 17.76 8.42
CA ILE A 181 -5.56 16.72 7.39
C ILE A 181 -6.82 15.92 7.64
N ILE A 182 -7.73 15.93 6.67
CA ILE A 182 -8.79 14.93 6.59
C ILE A 182 -8.16 13.70 5.96
N LEU A 183 -8.28 12.54 6.61
CA LEU A 183 -7.60 11.32 6.18
C LEU A 183 -8.62 10.23 5.84
N ASP A 184 -8.74 9.88 4.57
CA ASP A 184 -9.54 8.75 4.12
C ASP A 184 -8.74 7.46 4.28
N ILE A 185 -9.22 6.55 5.13
CA ILE A 185 -8.51 5.30 5.41
C ILE A 185 -9.12 4.05 4.76
N ARG A 186 -10.07 4.26 3.84
CA ARG A 186 -10.81 3.19 3.18
C ARG A 186 -9.97 2.48 2.11
N ALA A 187 -10.54 1.48 1.43
CA ALA A 187 -9.87 0.84 0.31
C ALA A 187 -9.72 1.83 -0.87
N PRO A 188 -8.69 1.68 -1.73
CA PRO A 188 -8.45 2.60 -2.85
C PRO A 188 -9.68 2.84 -3.73
N GLY A 189 -10.44 1.79 -4.05
CA GLY A 189 -11.63 1.91 -4.88
C GLY A 189 -12.79 2.64 -4.20
N GLU A 190 -12.86 2.62 -2.86
CA GLU A 190 -13.84 3.40 -2.10
C GLU A 190 -13.50 4.90 -2.15
N HIS A 191 -12.22 5.24 -1.96
CA HIS A 191 -11.73 6.62 -2.04
C HIS A 191 -11.88 7.19 -3.46
N ALA A 192 -11.43 6.44 -4.47
CA ALA A 192 -11.58 6.82 -5.87
C ALA A 192 -13.07 6.97 -6.30
N GLY A 193 -14.00 6.34 -5.58
CA GLY A 193 -15.41 6.33 -5.94
C GLY A 193 -15.77 5.33 -7.05
N ILE A 194 -14.92 4.30 -7.23
CA ILE A 194 -15.13 3.19 -8.17
C ILE A 194 -15.96 2.07 -7.52
N ILE A 195 -15.73 1.82 -6.22
CA ILE A 195 -16.35 0.71 -5.48
C ILE A 195 -17.36 1.27 -4.48
N ASN A 196 -18.56 0.68 -4.46
CA ASN A 196 -19.51 0.87 -3.37
C ASN A 196 -19.59 -0.41 -2.52
N PRO A 197 -18.87 -0.48 -1.39
CA PRO A 197 -18.88 -1.67 -0.53
C PRO A 197 -20.19 -1.83 0.24
N ASP A 198 -21.01 -0.77 0.31
CA ASP A 198 -22.26 -0.74 1.03
C ASP A 198 -23.32 0.02 0.25
N SER A 199 -24.32 -0.71 -0.24
CA SER A 199 -25.42 -0.15 -1.03
C SER A 199 -26.21 0.99 -0.39
N SER A 200 -26.07 1.18 0.94
CA SER A 200 -26.73 2.29 1.62
C SER A 200 -26.02 3.64 1.46
N ASN A 201 -24.79 3.67 0.90
CA ASN A 201 -24.12 4.93 0.55
C ASN A 201 -24.81 5.60 -0.65
N ASP A 202 -25.28 6.84 -0.46
CA ASP A 202 -25.96 7.60 -1.53
C ASP A 202 -24.97 8.23 -2.54
N ARG A 203 -23.70 8.39 -2.14
CA ARG A 203 -22.65 9.07 -2.92
C ARG A 203 -21.32 8.30 -2.83
N LEU A 204 -20.59 8.26 -3.96
CA LEU A 204 -19.26 7.64 -4.08
C LEU A 204 -18.19 8.71 -4.24
N GLY A 205 -16.95 8.38 -3.88
CA GLY A 205 -15.82 9.30 -3.84
C GLY A 205 -15.32 9.49 -2.42
N HIS A 206 -14.75 10.65 -2.12
CA HIS A 206 -14.18 10.99 -0.82
C HIS A 206 -14.51 12.43 -0.41
N VAL A 207 -14.19 12.79 0.83
CA VAL A 207 -14.29 14.17 1.32
C VAL A 207 -13.26 15.02 0.55
N PRO A 208 -13.62 16.19 -0.02
CA PRO A 208 -12.68 16.97 -0.83
C PRO A 208 -11.40 17.32 -0.08
N GLY A 209 -10.25 17.19 -0.75
CA GLY A 209 -8.94 17.46 -0.18
C GLY A 209 -8.50 16.46 0.90
N ALA A 210 -9.21 15.33 1.06
CA ALA A 210 -8.76 14.28 1.97
C ALA A 210 -7.51 13.58 1.40
N GLU A 211 -6.50 13.43 2.24
CA GLU A 211 -5.35 12.57 1.96
C GLU A 211 -5.79 11.11 2.02
N PHE A 212 -5.13 10.25 1.23
CA PHE A 212 -5.44 8.83 1.14
C PHE A 212 -4.35 7.97 1.81
N VAL A 213 -4.76 7.10 2.72
CA VAL A 213 -3.93 6.04 3.29
C VAL A 213 -4.78 4.78 3.44
N HIS A 214 -4.52 3.72 2.69
CA HIS A 214 -5.24 2.48 2.96
C HIS A 214 -4.84 1.95 4.35
N TRP A 215 -5.81 1.67 5.23
CA TRP A 215 -5.49 1.28 6.61
C TRP A 215 -4.58 0.04 6.72
N GLU A 216 -4.65 -0.89 5.74
CA GLU A 216 -3.78 -2.08 5.67
C GLU A 216 -2.31 -1.71 5.39
N ASP A 217 -2.05 -0.54 4.82
CA ASP A 217 -0.68 -0.05 4.60
C ASP A 217 0.02 0.30 5.93
N LEU A 218 -0.67 0.26 7.07
CA LEU A 218 -0.06 0.37 8.40
C LEU A 218 0.35 -1.00 8.98
N LEU A 219 0.02 -2.09 8.27
CA LEU A 219 0.31 -3.46 8.67
C LEU A 219 1.45 -4.04 7.83
N THR A 220 2.05 -5.10 8.34
CA THR A 220 3.01 -5.96 7.67
C THR A 220 2.78 -7.40 8.07
N ASP A 221 3.24 -8.32 7.22
CA ASP A 221 3.38 -9.72 7.61
C ASP A 221 4.32 -9.83 8.82
N ASN A 222 3.96 -10.68 9.78
CA ASN A 222 4.85 -11.00 10.89
C ASN A 222 6.16 -11.66 10.38
N SER A 223 7.28 -11.32 11.01
CA SER A 223 8.63 -11.77 10.62
C SER A 223 8.83 -13.29 10.68
N GLU A 224 7.97 -14.02 11.37
CA GLU A 224 8.06 -15.49 11.46
C GLU A 224 7.43 -16.22 10.27
N GLY A 225 6.70 -15.52 9.38
CA GLY A 225 6.18 -16.08 8.14
C GLY A 225 5.16 -17.22 8.32
N ILE A 226 4.55 -17.34 9.51
CA ILE A 226 3.58 -18.39 9.82
C ILE A 226 2.28 -18.09 9.07
N GLN A 227 1.91 -19.00 8.17
CA GLN A 227 0.61 -19.02 7.52
C GLN A 227 -0.43 -19.61 8.47
N LEU A 228 -1.66 -19.10 8.38
CA LEU A 228 -2.77 -19.69 9.10
C LEU A 228 -3.02 -21.15 8.65
N PRO A 229 -3.64 -21.99 9.50
CA PRO A 229 -3.90 -23.39 9.17
C PRO A 229 -4.70 -23.62 7.88
N ASP A 230 -5.49 -22.64 7.45
CA ASP A 230 -6.25 -22.66 6.20
C ASP A 230 -5.45 -22.15 4.99
N SER A 231 -4.17 -21.79 5.20
CA SER A 231 -3.22 -21.26 4.21
C SER A 231 -3.71 -19.99 3.50
N SER A 232 -4.71 -19.29 4.06
CA SER A 232 -5.38 -18.18 3.38
C SER A 232 -4.57 -16.89 3.37
N ARG A 233 -3.76 -16.67 4.42
CA ARG A 233 -2.90 -15.49 4.57
C ARG A 233 -1.88 -15.69 5.70
N LYS A 234 -0.93 -14.76 5.77
CA LYS A 234 -0.02 -14.61 6.91
C LYS A 234 -0.66 -13.75 8.00
N VAL A 235 -0.17 -13.92 9.22
CA VAL A 235 -0.55 -13.08 10.36
C VAL A 235 -0.05 -11.65 10.15
N GLN A 236 -0.94 -10.68 10.27
CA GLN A 236 -0.64 -9.25 10.16
C GLN A 236 -0.30 -8.67 11.52
N VAL A 237 0.71 -7.80 11.56
CA VAL A 237 1.12 -7.01 12.73
C VAL A 237 1.36 -5.58 12.29
N LEU A 238 1.40 -4.65 13.24
CA LEU A 238 1.80 -3.28 12.95
C LEU A 238 3.22 -3.26 12.38
N LYS A 239 3.43 -2.41 11.36
CA LYS A 239 4.76 -1.96 10.98
C LYS A 239 5.47 -1.33 12.19
N SER A 240 6.80 -1.33 12.20
CA SER A 240 7.56 -0.68 13.27
C SER A 240 7.25 0.83 13.34
N GLU A 241 7.48 1.47 14.49
CA GLU A 241 7.31 2.92 14.62
C GLU A 241 8.06 3.71 13.56
N PHE A 242 9.27 3.24 13.22
CA PHE A 242 10.09 3.84 12.20
C PHE A 242 9.40 3.76 10.83
N GLU A 243 8.97 2.56 10.41
CA GLU A 243 8.28 2.35 9.14
C GLU A 243 6.96 3.13 9.07
N LEU A 244 6.16 3.15 10.15
CA LEU A 244 4.90 3.92 10.19
C LEU A 244 5.12 5.41 10.06
N ARG A 245 6.08 5.98 10.81
CA ARG A 245 6.39 7.43 10.73
C ARG A 245 6.87 7.81 9.34
N SER A 246 7.69 6.96 8.75
CA SER A 246 8.22 7.17 7.39
C SER A 246 7.10 7.10 6.36
N PHE A 247 6.26 6.07 6.42
CA PHE A 247 5.11 5.93 5.53
C PHE A 247 4.15 7.13 5.63
N LEU A 248 3.79 7.56 6.84
CA LEU A 248 2.93 8.72 7.05
C LEU A 248 3.56 10.01 6.52
N LEU A 249 4.86 10.22 6.74
CA LEU A 249 5.57 11.39 6.24
C LEU A 249 5.61 11.42 4.71
N ALA A 250 5.82 10.27 4.05
CA ALA A 250 5.80 10.16 2.59
C ALA A 250 4.42 10.49 1.98
N LYS A 251 3.35 10.38 2.77
CA LYS A 251 1.99 10.81 2.43
C LYS A 251 1.67 12.24 2.88
N GLY A 252 2.66 13.02 3.33
CA GLY A 252 2.46 14.40 3.81
C GLY A 252 1.76 14.51 5.17
N ILE A 253 1.63 13.41 5.91
CA ILE A 253 0.95 13.34 7.20
C ILE A 253 1.96 13.59 8.32
N THR A 254 1.90 14.78 8.92
CA THR A 254 2.89 15.28 9.87
C THR A 254 2.30 15.57 11.26
N PRO A 255 3.07 15.42 12.35
CA PRO A 255 2.57 15.54 13.72
C PRO A 255 2.19 16.98 14.14
N GLU A 256 2.60 17.99 13.38
CA GLU A 256 2.26 19.40 13.60
C GLU A 256 0.80 19.72 13.25
N LYS A 257 0.21 18.93 12.34
CA LYS A 257 -1.18 19.10 11.89
C LYS A 257 -2.15 18.30 12.77
N THR A 258 -3.41 18.74 12.83
CA THR A 258 -4.48 17.93 13.40
C THR A 258 -4.99 16.95 12.36
N ILE A 259 -5.03 15.66 12.68
CA ILE A 259 -5.48 14.62 11.76
C ILE A 259 -6.91 14.21 12.11
N ILE A 260 -7.78 14.11 11.10
CA ILE A 260 -9.16 13.65 11.25
C ILE A 260 -9.38 12.44 10.33
N PRO A 261 -9.08 11.21 10.79
CA PRO A 261 -9.32 10.02 9.99
C PRO A 261 -10.80 9.66 9.94
N TYR A 262 -11.22 9.13 8.81
CA TYR A 262 -12.55 8.54 8.61
C TYR A 262 -12.48 7.26 7.78
N GLY A 263 -13.39 6.34 8.07
CA GLY A 263 -13.54 5.10 7.32
C GLY A 263 -14.92 4.99 6.69
N GLN A 264 -15.42 3.77 6.58
CA GLN A 264 -16.83 3.58 6.19
C GLN A 264 -17.75 3.99 7.34
N ASN A 265 -17.57 3.45 8.54
CA ASN A 265 -18.50 3.57 9.68
C ASN A 265 -17.79 3.74 11.05
N GLY A 266 -16.58 4.33 11.05
CA GLY A 266 -15.85 4.62 12.28
C GLY A 266 -14.97 3.48 12.82
N THR A 267 -15.11 2.23 12.35
CA THR A 267 -14.30 1.09 12.85
C THR A 267 -12.84 1.18 12.43
N ARG A 268 -12.57 1.19 11.12
CA ARG A 268 -11.23 1.33 10.53
C ARG A 268 -10.52 2.61 10.98
N SER A 269 -11.25 3.73 11.06
CA SER A 269 -10.66 5.00 11.50
C SER A 269 -10.35 5.02 13.00
N SER A 270 -11.02 4.20 13.82
CA SER A 270 -10.62 4.01 15.22
C SER A 270 -9.28 3.28 15.34
N PHE A 271 -8.99 2.31 14.46
CA PHE A 271 -7.68 1.68 14.37
C PHE A 271 -6.59 2.69 14.01
N VAL A 272 -6.77 3.45 12.93
CA VAL A 272 -5.79 4.47 12.52
C VAL A 272 -5.65 5.57 13.58
N THR A 273 -6.74 5.94 14.26
CA THR A 273 -6.69 6.89 15.39
C THR A 273 -5.79 6.37 16.52
N GLN A 274 -5.87 5.09 16.87
CA GLN A 274 -5.02 4.49 17.88
C GLN A 274 -3.55 4.46 17.47
N VAL A 275 -3.26 4.17 16.20
CA VAL A 275 -1.90 4.24 15.64
C VAL A 275 -1.35 5.66 15.75
N LEU A 276 -2.11 6.66 15.26
CA LEU A 276 -1.72 8.07 15.31
C LEU A 276 -1.55 8.59 16.75
N LEU A 277 -2.45 8.22 17.66
CA LEU A 277 -2.31 8.52 19.09
C LEU A 277 -1.02 7.94 19.63
N GLY A 278 -0.73 6.66 19.34
CA GLY A 278 0.49 5.95 19.73
C GLY A 278 1.76 6.63 19.23
N LEU A 279 1.72 7.17 18.01
CA LEU A 279 2.82 7.90 17.41
C LEU A 279 2.93 9.36 17.88
N GLY A 280 2.02 9.83 18.76
CA GLY A 280 2.04 11.16 19.35
C GLY A 280 1.39 12.25 18.50
N TYR A 281 0.59 11.90 17.49
CA TYR A 281 -0.11 12.85 16.63
C TYR A 281 -1.31 13.46 17.35
N GLN A 282 -1.67 14.69 16.96
CA GLN A 282 -2.96 15.28 17.31
C GLN A 282 -4.04 14.71 16.40
N VAL A 283 -4.98 13.94 16.96
CA VAL A 283 -5.97 13.21 16.15
C VAL A 283 -7.38 13.23 16.76
N GLN A 284 -8.39 13.33 15.90
CA GLN A 284 -9.80 13.22 16.25
C GLN A 284 -10.49 12.26 15.27
N ASN A 285 -11.04 11.15 15.76
CA ASN A 285 -11.75 10.21 14.88
C ASN A 285 -13.09 10.81 14.42
N TYR A 286 -13.32 10.89 13.11
CA TYR A 286 -14.65 11.22 12.59
C TYR A 286 -15.52 9.96 12.56
N ASP A 287 -16.33 9.80 13.61
CA ASP A 287 -17.05 8.57 13.88
C ASP A 287 -18.16 8.26 12.86
N GLY A 288 -18.95 9.29 12.50
CA GLY A 288 -19.98 9.17 11.47
C GLY A 288 -19.42 8.73 10.12
N SER A 289 -18.15 9.09 9.85
CA SER A 289 -17.36 8.57 8.73
C SER A 289 -18.05 8.76 7.36
N TRP A 290 -17.68 7.97 6.35
CA TRP A 290 -18.31 8.02 5.04
C TRP A 290 -19.81 7.68 5.09
N TYR A 291 -20.24 6.87 6.05
CA TYR A 291 -21.64 6.50 6.22
C TYR A 291 -22.51 7.73 6.47
N GLU A 292 -22.16 8.56 7.45
CA GLU A 292 -22.86 9.82 7.70
C GLU A 292 -22.65 10.79 6.53
N TRP A 293 -21.40 10.99 6.09
CA TRP A 293 -21.08 12.00 5.06
C TRP A 293 -21.82 11.74 3.75
N SER A 294 -21.75 10.52 3.20
CA SER A 294 -22.32 10.20 1.88
C SER A 294 -23.83 10.38 1.80
N ARG A 295 -24.57 10.31 2.91
CA ARG A 295 -26.04 10.44 2.98
C ARG A 295 -26.53 11.88 3.21
N GLU A 296 -25.63 12.82 3.48
CA GLU A 296 -26.00 14.22 3.67
C GLU A 296 -26.62 14.83 2.40
N GLN A 297 -27.75 15.51 2.60
CA GLN A 297 -28.53 16.12 1.52
C GLN A 297 -28.10 17.57 1.23
N ASP A 298 -27.42 18.23 2.17
CA ASP A 298 -26.81 19.54 1.98
C ASP A 298 -25.46 19.39 1.27
N ILE A 299 -25.52 19.15 -0.04
CA ILE A 299 -24.35 18.84 -0.87
C ILE A 299 -23.36 20.01 -0.99
N GLU A 300 -23.80 21.25 -0.76
CA GLU A 300 -22.92 22.42 -0.77
C GLU A 300 -22.06 22.46 0.50
N ARG A 301 -22.65 22.10 1.65
CA ARG A 301 -21.94 22.04 2.93
C ARG A 301 -21.13 20.76 3.11
N PHE A 302 -21.59 19.64 2.55
CA PHE A 302 -20.95 18.34 2.63
C PHE A 302 -20.59 17.82 1.21
N PRO A 303 -19.67 18.50 0.51
CA PRO A 303 -19.30 18.16 -0.86
C PRO A 303 -18.59 16.79 -0.95
N VAL A 304 -18.52 16.23 -2.16
CA VAL A 304 -17.83 14.97 -2.47
C VAL A 304 -16.95 15.20 -3.69
N SER A 305 -15.69 14.76 -3.60
CA SER A 305 -14.79 14.67 -4.76
C SER A 305 -14.96 13.30 -5.40
N ASN A 306 -15.38 13.28 -6.67
CA ASN A 306 -15.49 12.07 -7.49
C ASN A 306 -15.50 12.43 -8.99
N ASP A 307 -14.34 12.36 -9.62
CA ASP A 307 -14.18 12.59 -11.06
C ASP A 307 -14.01 11.28 -11.84
N THR A 308 -14.29 10.12 -11.23
CA THR A 308 -13.98 8.80 -11.81
C THR A 308 -14.60 8.60 -13.19
N ASP A 309 -15.88 8.94 -13.39
CA ASP A 309 -16.52 8.78 -14.70
C ASP A 309 -15.84 9.61 -15.80
N PHE A 310 -15.40 10.83 -15.45
CA PHE A 310 -14.65 11.70 -16.37
C PHE A 310 -13.28 11.09 -16.67
N LEU A 311 -12.53 10.70 -15.64
CA LEU A 311 -11.19 10.11 -15.78
C LEU A 311 -11.21 8.80 -16.58
N MET A 312 -12.19 7.94 -16.31
CA MET A 312 -12.41 6.69 -17.06
C MET A 312 -12.70 6.97 -18.55
N GLY A 313 -13.40 8.07 -18.85
CA GLY A 313 -13.68 8.50 -20.21
C GLY A 313 -12.46 9.01 -21.00
N LEU A 314 -11.34 9.28 -20.32
CA LEU A 314 -10.09 9.73 -20.94
C LEU A 314 -9.12 8.59 -21.28
N LEU A 315 -9.35 7.40 -20.74
CA LEU A 315 -8.53 6.22 -21.03
C LEU A 315 -8.71 5.78 -22.48
N ASP A 316 -7.61 5.37 -23.12
CA ASP A 316 -7.69 4.72 -24.44
C ASP A 316 -8.37 3.36 -24.31
N THR A 317 -9.60 3.28 -24.84
CA THR A 317 -10.41 2.06 -24.85
C THR A 317 -9.83 0.92 -25.70
N GLN A 318 -8.84 1.19 -26.55
CA GLN A 318 -8.15 0.15 -27.33
C GLN A 318 -6.92 -0.41 -26.62
N ALA A 319 -6.42 0.27 -25.59
CA ALA A 319 -5.29 -0.22 -24.82
C ALA A 319 -5.69 -1.44 -23.97
N SER A 320 -4.77 -2.39 -23.85
CA SER A 320 -4.94 -3.56 -23.00
C SER A 320 -3.69 -3.85 -22.19
N LEU A 321 -3.87 -4.32 -20.95
CA LEU A 321 -2.78 -4.89 -20.17
C LEU A 321 -2.15 -6.09 -20.90
N ALA A 322 -2.92 -6.82 -21.72
CA ALA A 322 -2.44 -7.92 -22.54
C ALA A 322 -1.44 -7.49 -23.63
N ASP A 323 -1.40 -6.21 -23.97
CA ASP A 323 -0.40 -5.66 -24.91
C ASP A 323 0.98 -5.53 -24.25
N TYR A 324 1.07 -5.66 -22.92
CA TYR A 324 2.29 -5.48 -22.13
C TYR A 324 2.62 -6.69 -21.26
N PHE A 325 1.63 -7.48 -20.86
CA PHE A 325 1.74 -8.61 -19.96
C PHE A 325 1.01 -9.84 -20.51
N ILE A 326 1.61 -11.02 -20.41
CA ILE A 326 1.02 -12.29 -20.83
C ILE A 326 0.91 -13.24 -19.63
N SER A 327 -0.19 -14.00 -19.55
CA SER A 327 -0.34 -15.03 -18.52
C SER A 327 0.52 -16.27 -18.81
N THR A 328 0.78 -17.10 -17.79
CA THR A 328 1.46 -18.39 -17.95
C THR A 328 0.65 -19.37 -18.81
N GLU A 329 -0.68 -19.31 -18.74
CA GLU A 329 -1.59 -20.11 -19.57
C GLU A 329 -1.49 -19.71 -21.06
N ASP A 330 -1.54 -18.41 -21.35
CA ASP A 330 -1.46 -17.91 -22.72
C ASP A 330 -0.08 -18.18 -23.34
N LEU A 331 1.00 -18.07 -22.54
CA LEU A 331 2.34 -18.43 -23.01
C LEU A 331 2.45 -19.94 -23.33
N GLU A 332 1.90 -20.82 -22.50
CA GLU A 332 1.87 -22.26 -22.78
C GLU A 332 1.13 -22.57 -24.09
N ALA A 333 -0.01 -21.91 -24.31
CA ALA A 333 -0.76 -22.03 -25.56
C ALA A 333 0.08 -21.59 -26.77
N LYS A 334 0.80 -20.45 -26.67
CA LYS A 334 1.72 -19.98 -27.73
C LYS A 334 2.87 -20.95 -28.00
N LEU A 335 3.42 -21.57 -26.97
CA LEU A 335 4.49 -22.57 -27.14
C LEU A 335 3.97 -23.82 -27.88
N ALA A 336 2.71 -24.20 -27.66
CA ALA A 336 2.08 -25.31 -28.37
C ALA A 336 1.86 -25.04 -29.87
N GLU A 337 1.76 -23.77 -30.29
CA GLU A 337 1.62 -23.38 -31.70
C GLU A 337 2.93 -23.56 -32.50
N GLN A 338 4.07 -23.67 -31.83
CA GLN A 338 5.39 -23.82 -32.45
C GLN A 338 5.70 -22.69 -33.46
N ASN A 339 5.27 -21.47 -33.14
CA ASN A 339 5.55 -20.28 -33.96
C ASN A 339 7.06 -20.04 -34.05
N PRO A 340 7.68 -20.11 -35.24
CA PRO A 340 9.13 -19.89 -35.38
C PRO A 340 9.55 -18.44 -35.09
N ASN A 341 8.62 -17.51 -35.05
CA ASN A 341 8.89 -16.10 -34.74
C ASN A 341 8.81 -15.79 -33.22
N LEU A 342 8.40 -16.75 -32.39
CA LEU A 342 8.34 -16.58 -30.93
C LEU A 342 9.76 -16.65 -30.35
N ILE A 343 10.18 -15.58 -29.70
CA ILE A 343 11.46 -15.46 -28.99
C ILE A 343 11.17 -15.30 -27.50
N LEU A 344 11.72 -16.23 -26.70
CA LEU A 344 11.66 -16.17 -25.24
C LEU A 344 12.97 -15.63 -24.68
N LEU A 345 12.90 -14.56 -23.90
CA LEU A 345 14.05 -13.97 -23.22
C LEU A 345 13.96 -14.20 -21.70
N ASP A 346 14.92 -14.95 -21.16
CA ASP A 346 15.10 -15.15 -19.72
C ASP A 346 16.12 -14.15 -19.18
N VAL A 347 15.64 -13.16 -18.43
CA VAL A 347 16.49 -12.09 -17.88
C VAL A 347 17.10 -12.41 -16.52
N ARG A 348 16.87 -13.61 -15.99
CA ARG A 348 17.44 -14.04 -14.71
C ARG A 348 18.96 -14.28 -14.83
N GLY A 349 19.60 -14.40 -13.68
CA GLY A 349 21.02 -14.75 -13.62
C GLY A 349 21.31 -16.07 -14.32
N ARG A 350 22.48 -16.16 -14.95
CA ARG A 350 22.90 -17.34 -15.74
C ARG A 350 22.76 -18.66 -14.97
N SER A 351 23.09 -18.67 -13.67
CA SER A 351 22.96 -19.84 -12.81
C SER A 351 21.51 -20.29 -12.61
N GLN A 352 20.56 -19.35 -12.49
CA GLN A 352 19.13 -19.65 -12.38
C GLN A 352 18.59 -20.22 -13.69
N TYR A 353 19.00 -19.64 -14.82
CA TYR A 353 18.67 -20.16 -16.15
C TYR A 353 19.16 -21.61 -16.35
N GLU A 354 20.44 -21.88 -16.05
CA GLU A 354 21.03 -23.22 -16.23
C GLU A 354 20.42 -24.26 -15.28
N ALA A 355 19.91 -23.84 -14.11
CA ALA A 355 19.20 -24.72 -13.18
C ALA A 355 17.81 -25.13 -13.69
N GLY A 356 17.19 -24.31 -14.54
CA GLY A 356 15.89 -24.57 -15.16
C GLY A 356 15.28 -23.31 -15.75
N HIS A 357 14.78 -23.36 -16.98
CA HIS A 357 14.20 -22.25 -17.73
C HIS A 357 13.04 -22.71 -18.62
N ILE A 358 12.24 -21.78 -19.15
CA ILE A 358 11.14 -22.11 -20.07
C ILE A 358 11.71 -22.65 -21.38
N LEU A 359 11.10 -23.68 -21.96
CA LEU A 359 11.60 -24.37 -23.15
C LEU A 359 11.90 -23.40 -24.30
N GLY A 360 13.13 -23.44 -24.81
CA GLY A 360 13.58 -22.60 -25.93
C GLY A 360 14.01 -21.18 -25.55
N ALA A 361 13.95 -20.80 -24.27
CA ALA A 361 14.36 -19.48 -23.83
C ALA A 361 15.86 -19.21 -24.02
N ILE A 362 16.16 -17.98 -24.43
CA ILE A 362 17.51 -17.40 -24.56
C ILE A 362 17.80 -16.62 -23.27
N ASN A 363 18.93 -16.89 -22.62
CA ASN A 363 19.36 -16.12 -21.47
C ASN A 363 20.07 -14.83 -21.88
N VAL A 364 19.57 -13.68 -21.44
CA VAL A 364 20.17 -12.37 -21.66
C VAL A 364 19.87 -11.46 -20.47
N SER A 365 20.88 -10.85 -19.86
CA SER A 365 20.63 -9.91 -18.76
C SER A 365 19.86 -8.69 -19.25
N ALA A 366 18.91 -8.17 -18.46
CA ALA A 366 18.25 -6.90 -18.75
C ALA A 366 19.25 -5.73 -18.93
N GLY A 367 20.39 -5.77 -18.22
CA GLY A 367 21.45 -4.77 -18.37
C GLY A 367 22.13 -4.78 -19.75
N ALA A 368 21.98 -5.85 -20.54
CA ALA A 368 22.48 -5.91 -21.91
C ALA A 368 21.74 -4.96 -22.87
N PHE A 369 20.61 -4.38 -22.43
CA PHE A 369 19.83 -3.36 -23.13
C PHE A 369 20.07 -1.94 -22.59
N THR A 370 21.15 -1.77 -21.82
CA THR A 370 21.51 -0.48 -21.22
C THR A 370 22.96 -0.08 -21.48
N GLU A 371 23.24 1.22 -21.44
CA GLU A 371 24.56 1.81 -21.58
C GLU A 371 24.96 2.70 -20.39
N THR A 372 26.25 3.05 -20.36
CA THR A 372 26.79 4.10 -19.51
C THR A 372 27.13 5.29 -20.38
N ARG A 373 26.66 6.49 -20.02
CA ARG A 373 26.94 7.73 -20.77
C ARG A 373 27.29 8.90 -19.85
N GLU A 374 27.96 9.90 -20.41
CA GLU A 374 28.16 11.18 -19.71
C GLU A 374 26.83 11.94 -19.66
N ILE A 375 26.43 12.35 -18.47
CA ILE A 375 25.17 13.08 -18.22
C ILE A 375 25.39 14.59 -18.05
N GLY A 376 26.65 15.03 -18.16
CA GLY A 376 27.06 16.44 -17.98
C GLY A 376 28.06 16.60 -16.84
N PHE A 377 28.76 17.74 -16.84
CA PHE A 377 29.77 18.09 -15.83
C PHE A 377 30.89 17.04 -15.65
N GLY A 378 31.15 16.21 -16.66
CA GLY A 378 32.10 15.11 -16.57
C GLY A 378 31.65 13.94 -15.69
N VAL A 379 30.37 13.88 -15.32
CA VAL A 379 29.75 12.77 -14.58
C VAL A 379 29.22 11.75 -15.57
N THR A 380 29.51 10.48 -15.32
CA THR A 380 28.96 9.35 -16.07
C THR A 380 28.00 8.57 -15.22
N GLU A 381 26.87 8.16 -15.78
CA GLU A 381 25.90 7.33 -15.11
C GLU A 381 25.47 6.15 -15.99
N SER A 382 25.02 5.07 -15.34
CA SER A 382 24.72 3.77 -15.96
C SER A 382 23.21 3.51 -16.07
N ALA A 383 22.83 2.38 -16.68
CA ALA A 383 21.45 1.90 -16.80
C ALA A 383 20.53 2.65 -17.79
N PHE A 384 21.07 3.61 -18.52
CA PHE A 384 20.37 4.28 -19.61
C PHE A 384 20.03 3.35 -20.76
N LEU A 385 18.95 3.61 -21.48
CA LEU A 385 18.61 2.89 -22.70
C LEU A 385 19.76 3.00 -23.72
N LEU A 386 20.15 1.86 -24.33
CA LEU A 386 21.10 1.84 -25.46
C LEU A 386 20.65 2.81 -26.55
N ASN A 387 21.58 3.47 -27.21
CA ASN A 387 21.30 4.17 -28.47
C ASN A 387 20.77 3.22 -29.56
N GLU A 388 20.23 3.80 -30.64
CA GLU A 388 19.58 3.06 -31.73
C GLU A 388 20.46 1.97 -32.34
N ASP A 389 21.69 2.30 -32.73
CA ASP A 389 22.62 1.37 -33.40
C ASP A 389 23.00 0.17 -32.50
N ASP A 390 23.29 0.44 -31.21
CA ASP A 390 23.65 -0.61 -30.27
C ASP A 390 22.43 -1.48 -29.89
N PHE A 391 21.22 -0.90 -29.87
CA PHE A 391 19.99 -1.65 -29.63
C PHE A 391 19.65 -2.56 -30.80
N GLU A 392 19.75 -2.09 -32.05
CA GLU A 392 19.58 -2.91 -33.25
C GLU A 392 20.58 -4.06 -33.28
N SER A 393 21.86 -3.76 -33.01
CA SER A 393 22.92 -4.78 -32.93
C SER A 393 22.62 -5.83 -31.86
N LYS A 394 22.11 -5.42 -30.69
CA LYS A 394 21.72 -6.33 -29.62
C LYS A 394 20.54 -7.21 -30.02
N ALA A 395 19.53 -6.65 -30.68
CA ALA A 395 18.37 -7.41 -31.16
C ALA A 395 18.80 -8.47 -32.19
N GLU A 396 19.65 -8.10 -33.15
CA GLU A 396 20.18 -9.03 -34.17
C GLU A 396 21.02 -10.16 -33.56
N GLU A 397 21.86 -9.87 -32.55
CA GLU A 397 22.61 -10.87 -31.79
C GLU A 397 21.69 -11.93 -31.17
N LEU A 398 20.50 -11.52 -30.73
CA LEU A 398 19.49 -12.38 -30.12
C LEU A 398 18.60 -13.09 -31.16
N GLY A 399 18.80 -12.83 -32.46
CA GLY A 399 17.97 -13.39 -33.54
C GLY A 399 16.60 -12.73 -33.68
N ILE A 400 16.43 -11.52 -33.14
CA ILE A 400 15.17 -10.77 -33.17
C ILE A 400 15.07 -9.99 -34.49
N THR A 401 13.87 -9.97 -35.06
CA THR A 401 13.52 -9.19 -36.26
C THR A 401 12.26 -8.37 -36.00
N ASN A 402 11.88 -7.51 -36.93
CA ASN A 402 10.61 -6.76 -36.84
C ASN A 402 9.37 -7.67 -36.85
N GLN A 403 9.49 -8.94 -37.23
CA GLN A 403 8.41 -9.93 -37.24
C GLN A 403 8.37 -10.79 -35.97
N SER A 404 9.38 -10.67 -35.10
CA SER A 404 9.44 -11.42 -33.86
C SER A 404 8.23 -11.14 -32.97
N GLU A 405 7.85 -12.16 -32.22
CA GLU A 405 6.97 -12.08 -31.08
C GLU A 405 7.81 -12.36 -29.85
N ILE A 406 7.93 -11.40 -28.95
CA ILE A 406 8.89 -11.48 -27.84
C ILE A 406 8.15 -11.64 -26.52
N VAL A 407 8.50 -12.67 -25.76
CA VAL A 407 8.06 -12.81 -24.37
C VAL A 407 9.28 -12.75 -23.47
N VAL A 408 9.31 -11.78 -22.56
CA VAL A 408 10.40 -11.59 -21.59
C VAL A 408 9.94 -12.06 -20.22
N TYR A 409 10.76 -12.80 -19.50
CA TYR A 409 10.47 -13.18 -18.12
C TYR A 409 11.71 -13.13 -17.23
N GLY A 410 11.48 -12.78 -15.98
CA GLY A 410 12.50 -12.75 -14.94
C GLY A 410 12.05 -13.51 -13.70
N THR A 411 12.34 -12.94 -12.54
CA THR A 411 11.92 -13.43 -11.23
C THR A 411 10.55 -12.89 -10.79
N GLY A 412 9.78 -12.27 -11.70
CA GLY A 412 8.56 -11.55 -11.35
C GLY A 412 8.90 -10.17 -10.76
N ASP A 413 9.98 -9.56 -11.25
CA ASP A 413 10.44 -8.23 -10.86
C ASP A 413 10.39 -7.25 -12.04
N VAL A 414 11.09 -6.13 -11.94
CA VAL A 414 11.01 -5.03 -12.90
C VAL A 414 11.95 -5.19 -14.10
N SER A 415 12.89 -6.14 -14.06
CA SER A 415 13.93 -6.33 -15.07
C SER A 415 13.36 -6.74 -16.43
N GLU A 416 12.38 -7.64 -16.43
CA GLU A 416 11.65 -8.07 -17.62
C GLU A 416 10.88 -6.90 -18.24
N THR A 417 10.19 -6.10 -17.42
CA THR A 417 9.43 -4.95 -17.91
C THR A 417 10.32 -3.83 -18.46
N ARG A 418 11.56 -3.72 -17.98
CA ARG A 418 12.56 -2.81 -18.55
C ARG A 418 12.89 -3.18 -19.99
N VAL A 419 13.12 -4.45 -20.28
CA VAL A 419 13.40 -4.92 -21.65
C VAL A 419 12.17 -4.70 -22.54
N VAL A 420 10.96 -5.02 -22.05
CA VAL A 420 9.70 -4.79 -22.77
C VAL A 420 9.53 -3.31 -23.12
N TRP A 421 9.76 -2.41 -22.14
CA TRP A 421 9.68 -0.97 -22.37
C TRP A 421 10.69 -0.50 -23.41
N SER A 422 11.93 -1.01 -23.40
CA SER A 422 12.96 -0.64 -24.38
C SER A 422 12.54 -0.97 -25.82
N PHE A 423 12.02 -2.18 -26.07
CA PHE A 423 11.52 -2.57 -27.39
C PHE A 423 10.32 -1.71 -27.83
N LYS A 424 9.37 -1.45 -26.92
CA LYS A 424 8.21 -0.60 -27.22
C LYS A 424 8.60 0.86 -27.45
N HIS A 425 9.60 1.37 -26.73
CA HIS A 425 10.15 2.70 -26.95
C HIS A 425 10.65 2.84 -28.39
N TYR A 426 11.32 1.81 -28.91
CA TYR A 426 11.82 1.77 -30.29
C TYR A 426 10.80 1.29 -31.34
N GLY A 427 9.53 1.17 -30.95
CA GLY A 427 8.43 0.91 -31.87
C GLY A 427 8.14 -0.57 -32.16
N HIS A 428 8.85 -1.51 -31.52
CA HIS A 428 8.50 -2.92 -31.59
C HIS A 428 7.39 -3.25 -30.58
N THR A 429 6.15 -3.34 -31.05
CA THR A 429 4.98 -3.48 -30.16
C THR A 429 4.69 -4.92 -29.75
N ASN A 430 5.15 -5.92 -30.51
CA ASN A 430 4.88 -7.34 -30.27
C ASN A 430 5.83 -7.96 -29.24
N VAL A 431 5.85 -7.34 -28.06
CA VAL A 431 6.71 -7.69 -26.93
C VAL A 431 5.93 -7.54 -25.63
N VAL A 432 5.98 -8.56 -24.78
CA VAL A 432 5.23 -8.63 -23.52
C VAL A 432 6.07 -9.28 -22.40
N SER A 433 5.74 -8.94 -21.17
CA SER A 433 6.31 -9.52 -19.95
C SER A 433 5.47 -10.71 -19.49
N LEU A 434 6.07 -11.82 -19.08
CA LEU A 434 5.34 -12.92 -18.43
C LEU A 434 4.91 -12.50 -17.02
N ASP A 435 3.62 -12.38 -16.78
CA ASP A 435 3.06 -12.07 -15.46
C ASP A 435 3.32 -13.23 -14.48
N GLY A 436 3.91 -12.91 -13.32
CA GLY A 436 4.40 -13.92 -12.38
C GLY A 436 5.81 -14.46 -12.65
N GLY A 437 6.39 -14.16 -13.82
CA GLY A 437 7.73 -14.59 -14.22
C GLY A 437 7.95 -16.10 -14.13
N PHE A 438 9.22 -16.50 -13.98
CA PHE A 438 9.56 -17.91 -13.78
C PHE A 438 9.02 -18.52 -12.48
N PRO A 439 8.95 -17.79 -11.33
CA PRO A 439 8.39 -18.35 -10.11
C PRO A 439 6.96 -18.87 -10.28
N LYS A 440 6.08 -18.11 -10.96
CA LYS A 440 4.72 -18.59 -11.26
C LYS A 440 4.73 -19.78 -12.22
N TRP A 441 5.47 -19.70 -13.32
CA TRP A 441 5.58 -20.79 -14.30
C TRP A 441 5.99 -22.12 -13.65
N SER A 442 7.06 -22.09 -12.85
CA SER A 442 7.57 -23.26 -12.15
C SER A 442 6.67 -23.71 -10.99
N GLY A 443 6.03 -22.79 -10.27
CA GLY A 443 5.08 -23.10 -9.20
C GLY A 443 3.78 -23.74 -9.69
N GLU A 444 3.43 -23.56 -10.98
CA GLU A 444 2.32 -24.23 -11.65
C GLU A 444 2.72 -25.61 -12.24
N ASP A 445 3.90 -26.13 -11.92
CA ASP A 445 4.44 -27.41 -12.40
C ASP A 445 4.52 -27.51 -13.95
N ARG A 446 4.69 -26.38 -14.64
CA ARG A 446 4.81 -26.33 -16.11
C ARG A 446 6.16 -26.83 -16.61
N GLU A 447 6.22 -27.22 -17.89
CA GLU A 447 7.43 -27.79 -18.49
C GLU A 447 8.61 -26.81 -18.45
N ILE A 448 9.78 -27.32 -18.04
CA ILE A 448 11.05 -26.58 -18.00
C ILE A 448 12.15 -27.35 -18.72
N SER A 449 13.17 -26.62 -19.18
CA SER A 449 14.37 -27.13 -19.84
C SER A 449 15.62 -26.76 -19.04
N THR A 450 16.68 -27.56 -19.19
CA THR A 450 18.06 -27.24 -18.76
C THR A 450 19.01 -27.15 -19.96
N THR A 451 18.49 -27.30 -21.18
CA THR A 451 19.27 -27.22 -22.42
C THR A 451 19.50 -25.76 -22.79
N VAL A 452 20.75 -25.30 -22.72
CA VAL A 452 21.12 -23.94 -23.12
C VAL A 452 20.78 -23.69 -24.59
N THR A 453 19.96 -22.69 -24.84
CA THR A 453 19.63 -22.20 -26.19
C THR A 453 20.67 -21.16 -26.62
N THR A 454 21.27 -21.35 -27.79
CA THR A 454 22.16 -20.35 -28.39
C THR A 454 21.37 -19.57 -29.44
N PRO A 455 21.33 -18.22 -29.38
CA PRO A 455 20.70 -17.42 -30.40
C PRO A 455 21.26 -17.73 -31.79
N VAL A 456 20.38 -17.77 -32.79
CA VAL A 456 20.79 -17.80 -34.20
C VAL A 456 20.54 -16.41 -34.76
N ALA A 457 21.61 -15.70 -35.08
CA ALA A 457 21.52 -14.34 -35.62
C ALA A 457 20.58 -14.29 -36.82
N SER A 458 19.71 -13.28 -36.86
CA SER A 458 18.74 -13.09 -37.93
C SER A 458 19.47 -12.71 -39.21
N SER A 459 19.34 -13.55 -40.24
CA SER A 459 19.85 -13.27 -41.58
C SER A 459 18.89 -13.87 -42.60
N PRO A 460 18.31 -13.09 -43.54
CA PRO A 460 18.64 -11.70 -43.90
C PRO A 460 17.71 -10.61 -43.32
N GLU A 461 16.76 -10.96 -42.46
CA GLU A 461 15.79 -9.99 -41.90
C GLU A 461 16.42 -9.21 -40.75
N THR A 462 16.42 -7.88 -40.84
CA THR A 462 16.99 -6.98 -39.82
C THR A 462 15.91 -6.45 -38.88
N PHE A 463 16.29 -6.17 -37.64
CA PHE A 463 15.49 -5.35 -36.74
C PHE A 463 15.74 -3.88 -37.10
N THR A 464 14.69 -3.08 -37.28
CA THR A 464 14.85 -1.66 -37.63
C THR A 464 13.92 -0.81 -36.79
N ILE A 465 14.47 0.21 -36.15
CA ILE A 465 13.71 1.09 -35.27
C ILE A 465 12.71 1.92 -36.09
N ALA A 466 11.45 1.92 -35.65
CA ALA A 466 10.34 2.52 -36.40
C ALA A 466 9.98 3.93 -35.92
N ASN A 467 10.02 4.17 -34.60
CA ASN A 467 9.92 5.50 -34.00
C ASN A 467 10.21 5.42 -32.49
N GLY A 468 10.72 6.52 -31.92
CA GLY A 468 10.83 6.75 -30.47
C GLY A 468 9.56 7.40 -29.88
N GLY A 469 9.43 7.42 -28.55
CA GLY A 469 8.42 8.31 -27.92
C GLY A 469 7.94 7.99 -26.51
N LEU A 470 8.55 7.03 -25.81
CA LEU A 470 8.14 6.65 -24.45
C LEU A 470 9.08 7.15 -23.34
N ILE A 471 9.95 8.12 -23.65
CA ILE A 471 10.98 8.64 -22.74
C ILE A 471 10.73 10.11 -22.39
N ALA A 472 11.00 10.49 -21.14
CA ALA A 472 11.15 11.88 -20.71
C ALA A 472 12.61 12.11 -20.29
N PHE A 473 13.11 13.33 -20.47
CA PHE A 473 14.49 13.71 -20.14
C PHE A 473 14.53 14.66 -18.93
N ALA A 474 15.66 14.70 -18.23
CA ALA A 474 15.82 15.52 -17.02
C ALA A 474 15.42 17.01 -17.23
N ASP A 475 15.74 17.59 -18.38
CA ASP A 475 15.34 18.96 -18.72
C ASP A 475 13.83 19.15 -18.92
N ASP A 476 13.11 18.12 -19.38
CA ASP A 476 11.64 18.14 -19.50
C ASP A 476 11.02 18.24 -18.12
N LEU A 477 11.48 17.41 -17.18
CA LEU A 477 11.00 17.39 -15.80
C LEU A 477 11.34 18.70 -15.10
N ARG A 478 12.58 19.20 -15.25
CA ARG A 478 13.02 20.49 -14.70
C ARG A 478 12.14 21.67 -15.15
N THR A 479 11.65 21.63 -16.38
CA THR A 479 10.76 22.67 -16.91
C THR A 479 9.30 22.48 -16.45
N ALA A 480 8.92 21.25 -16.09
CA ALA A 480 7.59 20.88 -15.67
C ALA A 480 7.32 21.02 -14.15
N ILE A 481 8.33 21.28 -13.32
CA ILE A 481 8.14 21.53 -11.89
C ILE A 481 7.14 22.69 -11.68
N GLY A 482 6.18 22.49 -10.77
CA GLY A 482 5.08 23.43 -10.51
C GLY A 482 4.01 23.52 -11.60
N ASN A 483 4.00 22.60 -12.58
CA ASN A 483 2.94 22.50 -13.59
C ASN A 483 1.88 21.47 -13.18
N ASP A 484 0.68 21.95 -12.85
CA ASP A 484 -0.45 21.10 -12.42
C ASP A 484 -0.92 20.07 -13.48
N ASP A 485 -0.53 20.24 -14.75
CA ASP A 485 -0.82 19.30 -15.85
C ASP A 485 0.18 18.12 -15.94
N VAL A 486 1.17 18.05 -15.05
CA VAL A 486 2.21 17.01 -15.00
C VAL A 486 2.21 16.34 -13.63
N ILE A 487 2.32 15.00 -13.62
CA ILE A 487 2.54 14.21 -12.43
C ILE A 487 3.92 13.58 -12.52
N PHE A 488 4.77 13.84 -11.53
CA PHE A 488 5.96 13.02 -11.29
C PHE A 488 5.56 11.86 -10.39
N HIS A 489 5.61 10.63 -10.91
CA HIS A 489 5.26 9.43 -10.15
C HIS A 489 6.55 8.79 -9.63
N ASP A 490 6.85 8.94 -8.33
CA ASP A 490 7.98 8.26 -7.71
C ASP A 490 7.58 6.82 -7.37
N THR A 491 8.26 5.87 -8.01
CA THR A 491 8.01 4.43 -7.88
C THR A 491 9.00 3.73 -6.95
N ARG A 492 9.83 4.48 -6.23
CA ARG A 492 10.80 3.97 -5.27
C ARG A 492 10.15 3.59 -3.94
N ARG A 493 10.93 2.96 -3.06
CA ARG A 493 10.50 2.74 -1.67
C ARG A 493 10.39 4.08 -0.95
N PHE A 494 9.53 4.18 0.07
CA PHE A 494 9.37 5.45 0.81
C PHE A 494 10.66 5.91 1.52
N ASP A 495 11.56 4.99 1.89
CA ASP A 495 12.85 5.32 2.53
C ASP A 495 13.83 5.98 1.54
N GLU A 496 13.66 5.75 0.24
CA GLU A 496 14.38 6.45 -0.82
C GLU A 496 13.75 7.81 -1.15
N TYR A 497 12.42 7.91 -1.01
CA TYR A 497 11.64 9.13 -1.25
C TYR A 497 12.00 10.23 -0.24
N LEU A 498 12.02 9.93 1.06
CA LEU A 498 12.16 10.94 2.12
C LEU A 498 13.59 11.44 2.36
N GLU A 499 13.78 12.76 2.47
CA GLU A 499 15.05 13.39 2.91
C GLU A 499 15.31 13.23 4.43
N GLU A 500 14.25 13.27 5.26
CA GLU A 500 14.34 13.81 6.63
C GLU A 500 14.63 12.83 7.78
N LEU A 501 14.96 11.55 7.52
CA LEU A 501 15.26 10.59 8.60
C LEU A 501 16.74 10.57 9.02
N GLY A 502 17.27 11.78 9.25
CA GLY A 502 18.41 12.04 10.15
C GLY A 502 19.70 11.29 9.82
N GLY A 503 20.00 11.03 8.55
CA GLY A 503 21.25 10.38 8.14
C GLY A 503 21.39 8.93 8.62
N GLN A 504 20.34 8.28 9.13
CA GLN A 504 20.37 6.85 9.47
C GLN A 504 20.42 5.94 8.24
N PHE A 505 19.94 6.43 7.09
CA PHE A 505 20.06 5.72 5.81
C PHE A 505 21.36 6.01 5.07
N GLY A 506 22.19 6.95 5.56
CA GLY A 506 23.36 7.44 4.83
C GLY A 506 22.96 7.95 3.44
N PRO A 507 23.89 8.12 2.47
CA PRO A 507 23.47 7.92 1.09
C PRO A 507 22.77 6.56 1.02
N GLY A 508 21.63 6.45 0.32
CA GLY A 508 20.92 5.17 0.20
C GLY A 508 21.86 4.05 -0.25
N GLU A 509 21.46 2.77 -0.21
CA GLU A 509 22.33 1.60 -0.53
C GLU A 509 23.16 1.73 -1.84
N SER A 510 22.82 2.70 -2.70
CA SER A 510 23.45 3.06 -3.97
C SER A 510 24.36 4.31 -4.01
N GLY A 511 24.57 5.07 -2.92
CA GLY A 511 25.50 6.23 -2.92
C GLY A 511 24.89 7.59 -3.31
N TYR A 512 23.57 7.69 -3.40
CA TYR A 512 22.82 8.89 -3.80
C TYR A 512 22.17 9.57 -2.59
N ASN A 513 21.93 10.88 -2.70
CA ASN A 513 21.21 11.60 -1.65
C ASN A 513 19.77 11.09 -1.55
N SER A 514 19.23 11.14 -0.34
CA SER A 514 17.79 10.98 -0.12
C SER A 514 17.03 12.22 -0.60
N GLY A 515 15.71 12.10 -0.78
CA GLY A 515 14.85 13.15 -1.30
C GLY A 515 14.17 12.73 -2.61
N HIS A 516 13.30 13.58 -3.11
CA HIS A 516 12.52 13.32 -4.32
C HIS A 516 12.39 14.58 -5.19
N LEU A 517 11.80 14.44 -6.38
CA LEU A 517 11.43 15.61 -7.18
C LEU A 517 10.32 16.40 -6.47
N PRO A 518 10.32 17.74 -6.53
CA PRO A 518 9.22 18.54 -5.98
C PRO A 518 7.87 18.13 -6.56
N ASP A 519 6.84 18.16 -5.73
CA ASP A 519 5.45 17.82 -6.08
C ASP A 519 5.26 16.35 -6.55
N ALA A 520 6.25 15.47 -6.36
CA ALA A 520 6.13 14.08 -6.76
C ALA A 520 5.07 13.33 -5.94
N ILE A 521 4.29 12.48 -6.60
CA ILE A 521 3.35 11.56 -5.96
C ILE A 521 4.08 10.24 -5.73
N TRP A 522 4.15 9.81 -4.46
CA TRP A 522 4.71 8.52 -4.07
C TRP A 522 3.67 7.39 -4.18
N LEU A 523 3.97 6.42 -5.05
CA LEU A 523 3.28 5.13 -5.14
C LEU A 523 4.29 4.09 -5.61
N GLU A 524 4.71 3.18 -4.73
CA GLU A 524 5.75 2.21 -5.06
C GLU A 524 5.28 1.29 -6.20
N TRP A 525 6.19 0.92 -7.11
CA TRP A 525 5.85 0.00 -8.22
C TRP A 525 5.19 -1.31 -7.73
N SER A 526 5.58 -1.80 -6.54
CA SER A 526 5.05 -3.03 -5.96
C SER A 526 3.61 -2.90 -5.48
N ASP A 527 3.12 -1.67 -5.23
CA ASP A 527 1.73 -1.41 -4.84
C ASP A 527 0.76 -1.67 -6.02
N LEU A 528 1.28 -1.81 -7.24
CA LEU A 528 0.54 -2.23 -8.42
C LEU A 528 0.53 -3.76 -8.61
N THR A 529 1.10 -4.50 -7.66
CA THR A 529 1.18 -5.97 -7.70
C THR A 529 0.45 -6.60 -6.52
N THR A 530 0.12 -7.88 -6.66
CA THR A 530 -0.41 -8.74 -5.61
C THR A 530 0.34 -10.08 -5.61
N THR A 531 -0.10 -11.02 -4.77
CA THR A 531 0.46 -12.36 -4.70
C THR A 531 -0.51 -13.37 -5.31
N ASP A 532 -0.02 -14.21 -6.20
CA ASP A 532 -0.75 -15.35 -6.71
C ASP A 532 -0.99 -16.36 -5.57
N PRO A 533 -2.24 -16.71 -5.24
CA PRO A 533 -2.52 -17.53 -4.06
C PRO A 533 -2.07 -18.99 -4.21
N ALA A 534 -1.91 -19.48 -5.45
CA ALA A 534 -1.51 -20.87 -5.69
C ALA A 534 0.01 -21.06 -5.58
N THR A 535 0.78 -20.11 -6.11
CA THR A 535 2.24 -20.20 -6.25
C THR A 535 3.01 -19.30 -5.30
N GLY A 536 2.37 -18.29 -4.73
CA GLY A 536 3.04 -17.22 -3.97
C GLY A 536 3.84 -16.25 -4.85
N ALA A 537 3.75 -16.35 -6.17
CA ALA A 537 4.48 -15.47 -7.09
C ALA A 537 3.88 -14.05 -7.09
N ARG A 538 4.72 -13.03 -7.30
CA ARG A 538 4.26 -11.65 -7.51
C ARG A 538 3.60 -11.55 -8.88
N VAL A 539 2.35 -11.11 -8.92
CA VAL A 539 1.57 -10.93 -10.14
C VAL A 539 0.96 -9.53 -10.19
N LEU A 540 0.57 -9.09 -11.36
CA LEU A 540 -0.12 -7.80 -11.53
C LEU A 540 -1.49 -7.83 -10.82
N LYS A 541 -1.89 -6.71 -10.20
CA LYS A 541 -3.27 -6.51 -9.76
C LYS A 541 -4.23 -6.53 -10.95
N SER A 542 -5.52 -6.80 -10.71
CA SER A 542 -6.52 -6.69 -11.77
C SER A 542 -6.64 -5.25 -12.27
N ARG A 543 -7.19 -5.07 -13.48
CA ARG A 543 -7.39 -3.75 -14.10
C ARG A 543 -8.10 -2.77 -13.17
N ASP A 544 -9.16 -3.22 -12.50
CA ASP A 544 -9.98 -2.36 -11.64
C ASP A 544 -9.27 -2.01 -10.33
N GLU A 545 -8.49 -2.94 -9.76
CA GLU A 545 -7.64 -2.68 -8.59
C GLU A 545 -6.51 -1.70 -8.92
N LEU A 546 -5.90 -1.83 -10.10
CA LEU A 546 -4.87 -0.89 -10.56
C LEU A 546 -5.40 0.53 -10.72
N LEU A 547 -6.55 0.70 -11.38
CA LEU A 547 -7.19 2.01 -11.53
C LEU A 547 -7.63 2.58 -10.19
N SER A 548 -8.16 1.73 -9.31
CA SER A 548 -8.50 2.11 -7.94
C SER A 548 -7.29 2.65 -7.19
N GLN A 549 -6.13 1.97 -7.29
CA GLN A 549 -4.90 2.44 -6.67
C GLN A 549 -4.42 3.76 -7.27
N LEU A 550 -4.32 3.84 -8.60
CA LEU A 550 -3.81 5.04 -9.28
C LEU A 550 -4.67 6.27 -9.00
N PHE A 551 -6.00 6.15 -9.10
CA PHE A 551 -6.90 7.27 -8.87
C PHE A 551 -6.94 7.67 -7.39
N ALA A 552 -6.77 6.73 -6.46
CA ALA A 552 -6.72 7.05 -5.04
C ALA A 552 -5.47 7.85 -4.65
N GLU A 553 -4.38 7.68 -5.39
CA GLU A 553 -3.15 8.47 -5.22
C GLU A 553 -3.15 9.78 -6.03
N GLY A 554 -4.20 10.04 -6.83
CA GLY A 554 -4.24 11.20 -7.72
C GLY A 554 -3.41 11.06 -9.00
N ILE A 555 -3.02 9.83 -9.38
CA ILE A 555 -2.38 9.54 -10.66
C ILE A 555 -3.46 9.36 -11.72
N THR A 556 -3.68 10.38 -12.55
CA THR A 556 -4.87 10.45 -13.42
C THR A 556 -4.56 10.68 -14.91
N PRO A 557 -5.41 10.17 -15.83
CA PRO A 557 -5.14 10.15 -17.27
C PRO A 557 -5.34 11.50 -18.00
N ASP A 558 -5.91 12.50 -17.34
CA ASP A 558 -6.02 13.87 -17.86
C ASP A 558 -4.65 14.58 -17.93
N LYS A 559 -3.69 14.14 -17.12
CA LYS A 559 -2.36 14.74 -16.99
C LYS A 559 -1.29 13.97 -17.77
N LEU A 560 -0.13 14.59 -17.95
CA LEU A 560 1.08 13.87 -18.35
C LEU A 560 1.68 13.18 -17.13
N VAL A 561 1.72 11.85 -17.13
CA VAL A 561 2.31 11.06 -16.04
C VAL A 561 3.74 10.67 -16.41
N ILE A 562 4.69 11.02 -15.54
CA ILE A 562 6.11 10.71 -15.72
C ILE A 562 6.59 9.85 -14.54
N PRO A 563 6.53 8.51 -14.65
CA PRO A 563 7.14 7.64 -13.66
C PRO A 563 8.66 7.75 -13.67
N TYR A 564 9.24 7.75 -12.48
CA TYR A 564 10.69 7.63 -12.28
C TYR A 564 10.99 6.72 -11.09
N CYS A 565 12.23 6.27 -11.01
CA CYS A 565 12.70 5.49 -9.88
C CYS A 565 14.14 5.86 -9.53
N GLN A 566 14.98 4.89 -9.21
CA GLN A 566 16.42 5.12 -9.08
C GLN A 566 17.10 5.21 -10.46
N SER A 567 16.82 4.29 -11.40
CA SER A 567 17.60 4.15 -12.64
C SER A 567 16.78 3.65 -13.84
N GLY A 568 15.50 4.00 -13.93
CA GLY A 568 14.64 3.65 -15.07
C GLY A 568 14.00 2.25 -15.08
N TYR A 569 14.31 1.36 -14.12
CA TYR A 569 13.77 -0.01 -14.09
C TYR A 569 12.35 -0.09 -13.48
N ARG A 570 12.15 0.31 -12.23
CA ARG A 570 10.82 0.29 -11.59
C ARG A 570 9.82 1.20 -12.29
N SER A 571 10.29 2.33 -12.80
CA SER A 571 9.45 3.25 -13.57
C SER A 571 9.06 2.70 -14.95
N SER A 572 9.87 1.83 -15.56
CA SER A 572 9.46 1.12 -16.78
C SER A 572 8.30 0.14 -16.54
N PHE A 573 8.27 -0.53 -15.38
CA PHE A 573 7.12 -1.33 -14.95
C PHE A 573 5.86 -0.46 -14.88
N SER A 574 5.91 0.63 -14.12
CA SER A 574 4.77 1.55 -13.97
C SER A 574 4.34 2.18 -15.30
N SER A 575 5.29 2.52 -16.19
CA SER A 575 5.00 3.03 -17.52
C SER A 575 4.25 2.02 -18.39
N ASN A 576 4.62 0.73 -18.33
CA ASN A 576 3.93 -0.34 -19.05
C ASN A 576 2.51 -0.54 -18.52
N VAL A 577 2.33 -0.51 -17.19
CA VAL A 577 1.01 -0.59 -16.55
C VAL A 577 0.13 0.59 -16.98
N LEU A 578 0.61 1.83 -16.86
CA LEU A 578 -0.13 3.04 -17.25
C LEU A 578 -0.56 2.96 -18.73
N LYS A 579 0.36 2.60 -19.63
CA LYS A 579 0.04 2.45 -21.06
C LYS A 579 -0.97 1.34 -21.31
N GLY A 580 -0.84 0.18 -20.66
CA GLY A 580 -1.79 -0.92 -20.77
C GLY A 580 -3.18 -0.62 -20.19
N LEU A 581 -3.27 0.33 -19.25
CA LEU A 581 -4.54 0.84 -18.73
C LEU A 581 -5.18 1.93 -19.61
N GLY A 582 -4.46 2.43 -20.62
CA GLY A 582 -4.95 3.45 -21.55
C GLY A 582 -4.51 4.88 -21.24
N TYR A 583 -3.50 5.08 -20.39
CA TYR A 583 -2.90 6.41 -20.18
C TYR A 583 -2.09 6.79 -21.42
N THR A 584 -2.71 7.57 -22.31
CA THR A 584 -2.08 7.97 -23.58
C THR A 584 -0.85 8.85 -23.35
N ARG A 585 -0.88 9.68 -22.30
CA ARG A 585 0.18 10.62 -21.90
C ARG A 585 1.00 10.08 -20.72
N ALA A 586 1.72 8.97 -20.94
CA ALA A 586 2.70 8.45 -19.99
C ALA A 586 4.09 8.33 -20.63
N LEU A 587 5.13 8.82 -19.95
CA LEU A 587 6.54 8.79 -20.39
C LEU A 587 7.43 8.33 -19.24
N ASN A 588 8.37 7.42 -19.49
CA ASN A 588 9.32 6.97 -18.47
C ASN A 588 10.51 7.92 -18.39
N TYR A 589 10.83 8.45 -17.20
CA TYR A 589 12.08 9.18 -16.99
C TYR A 589 13.24 8.20 -16.78
N ASP A 590 13.99 7.94 -17.85
CA ASP A 590 15.00 6.90 -17.92
C ASP A 590 16.18 7.12 -16.97
N GLY A 591 16.72 8.34 -16.93
CA GLY A 591 17.83 8.70 -16.04
C GLY A 591 17.45 8.70 -14.57
N SER A 592 16.15 8.93 -14.27
CA SER A 592 15.57 8.74 -12.94
C SER A 592 16.34 9.52 -11.84
N TRP A 593 16.23 9.11 -10.58
CA TRP A 593 16.87 9.80 -9.45
C TRP A 593 18.40 9.87 -9.57
N ARG A 594 19.07 8.87 -10.13
CA ARG A 594 20.53 8.88 -10.28
C ARG A 594 21.03 10.00 -11.17
N GLU A 595 20.36 10.24 -12.30
CA GLU A 595 20.67 11.39 -13.15
C GLU A 595 20.31 12.70 -12.43
N TRP A 596 19.12 12.77 -11.85
CA TRP A 596 18.60 13.97 -11.20
C TRP A 596 19.47 14.45 -10.02
N ASP A 597 19.77 13.57 -9.05
CA ASP A 597 20.62 13.88 -7.89
C ASP A 597 22.04 14.28 -8.33
N ASN A 598 22.60 13.60 -9.33
CA ASN A 598 23.92 13.97 -9.84
C ASN A 598 23.93 15.36 -10.48
N LEU A 599 22.88 15.74 -11.23
CA LEU A 599 22.75 17.07 -11.83
C LEU A 599 22.51 18.15 -10.78
N ASN A 600 21.65 17.89 -9.78
CA ASN A 600 21.38 18.79 -8.66
C ASN A 600 22.65 19.23 -7.92
N ARG A 601 23.63 18.34 -7.76
CA ARG A 601 24.92 18.65 -7.10
C ARG A 601 25.73 19.76 -7.79
N PHE A 602 25.45 20.06 -9.06
CA PHE A 602 26.17 21.06 -9.85
C PHE A 602 25.27 22.19 -10.37
N ASP A 603 23.96 22.00 -10.37
CA ASP A 603 22.97 22.96 -10.86
C ASP A 603 21.69 22.92 -10.00
N ASP A 604 21.55 23.94 -9.16
CA ASP A 604 20.42 24.11 -8.22
C ASP A 604 19.06 24.23 -8.91
N SER A 605 19.01 24.37 -10.24
CA SER A 605 17.74 24.34 -10.99
C SER A 605 17.12 22.94 -11.06
N PHE A 606 17.88 21.87 -10.80
CA PHE A 606 17.35 20.52 -10.57
C PHE A 606 16.93 20.39 -9.11
N GLN A 607 15.74 20.88 -8.77
CA GLN A 607 15.29 20.98 -7.38
C GLN A 607 15.06 19.61 -6.72
N VAL A 608 15.22 19.55 -5.40
CA VAL A 608 14.97 18.37 -4.54
C VAL A 608 14.11 18.82 -3.37
N GLU A 609 13.17 17.97 -2.99
CA GLU A 609 12.33 18.09 -1.78
C GLU A 609 12.58 16.93 -0.81
#